data_AF-A0A1V6RAC8-F1
#
_entry.id   AF-A0A1V6RAC8-F1
#
_cell.length_a   1.000
_cell.length_b   1.000
_cell.length_c   1.000
_cell.angle_alpha   90.00
_cell.angle_beta   90.00
_cell.angle_gamma   90.00
#
_symmetry.space_group_name_H-M   'P 1'
#
loop_
_entity.id
_entity.type
_entity.pdbx_description
1 polymer ?
#
loop_
_entity_poly.entity_id
_entity_poly.type
_entity_poly.pdbx_seq_one_letter_code
_entity_poly.pdbx_strand_id
1 'polypeptide(L)'
;MARPNSPDATHIPPVLKPLAPYIKSRQETLHIRQALTSYLCSFIEFDDQPSDLSQSHLSLCASTDAVTNVKRIPTDLPGLRKDYLKALAANVAARKEFTLTSENIASLRRQRTSPNRTSDDADLQEPGTELREYLALLRDRRRYTKLQVFQNYLEEIKTRDAGSLEDVRNDGEHLLLPEVDAETGRNGTETDLDELVHSLERAVVRARTQLDHQKQLFEKAKAQHDPRAETSDAKIQALQKTRDELVQWVEERLVGQGDPDESLLQELPPEEIEEAQQGLENGKIQIMEQYAAYVRARQELLDAASRACQPINVAQKPPSRPIIKNELVIAEMPPPNPIDVLSYTNENLIPLIKSQKSLALQKSYLSGLLSKEKSTTLRALNRLSDESHLLPEYPTPARQPRFKHTAATLDLRNQIQTSDQIPDEVVGLAEAWAFASKAAAANERDFVQQKIALGTEVAQDARKTLADVYKTLNQDLDEVMLESRENRSAKGVSRGGSRIEKQPSGPWSGLNGRVGVVE
;
A
#
# COMPACT_ATOMS: atom_id res chain seq x y z
N MET A 1 31.91 66.65 -8.59
CA MET A 1 31.53 65.65 -9.60
C MET A 1 30.45 64.76 -9.02
N ALA A 2 29.23 64.92 -9.53
CA ALA A 2 28.05 64.21 -9.09
C ALA A 2 28.10 62.75 -9.57
N ARG A 3 27.76 61.81 -8.67
CA ARG A 3 27.26 60.49 -9.07
C ARG A 3 25.74 60.51 -8.92
N PRO A 4 24.99 60.10 -9.95
CA PRO A 4 23.54 60.20 -9.98
C PRO A 4 22.87 58.97 -9.36
N ASN A 5 21.71 59.23 -8.75
CA ASN A 5 20.51 58.38 -8.66
C ASN A 5 20.68 56.98 -8.04
N SER A 6 20.38 56.88 -6.74
CA SER A 6 19.86 55.66 -6.12
C SER A 6 18.40 55.45 -6.55
N PRO A 7 18.04 54.37 -7.28
CA PRO A 7 16.65 54.03 -7.50
C PRO A 7 16.11 53.30 -6.26
N ASP A 8 14.92 53.73 -5.84
CA ASP A 8 13.95 53.01 -5.03
C ASP A 8 14.35 52.67 -3.58
N ALA A 9 14.28 53.69 -2.72
CA ALA A 9 14.01 53.47 -1.29
C ALA A 9 12.56 52.95 -1.14
N THR A 10 12.37 51.65 -1.34
CA THR A 10 11.13 50.95 -0.99
C THR A 10 10.75 51.28 0.44
N HIS A 11 9.53 51.75 0.67
CA HIS A 11 8.98 52.10 1.97
C HIS A 11 9.06 50.91 2.94
N ILE A 12 10.11 50.85 3.76
CA ILE A 12 10.35 49.77 4.74
C ILE A 12 9.38 49.99 5.91
N PRO A 13 8.46 49.04 6.20
CA PRO A 13 7.58 49.10 7.36
C PRO A 13 8.37 49.32 8.66
N PRO A 14 7.82 50.01 9.67
CA PRO A 14 8.53 50.36 10.90
C PRO A 14 9.13 49.15 11.64
N VAL A 15 8.51 47.98 11.49
CA VAL A 15 8.97 46.69 12.06
C VAL A 15 10.26 46.17 11.41
N LEU A 16 10.52 46.55 10.15
CA LEU A 16 11.70 46.09 9.39
C LEU A 16 12.85 47.12 9.38
N LYS A 17 12.67 48.29 9.98
CA LYS A 17 13.75 49.29 10.21
C LYS A 17 14.99 48.73 10.92
N PRO A 18 14.90 47.90 11.98
CA PRO A 18 16.09 47.30 12.61
C PRO A 18 16.81 46.30 11.69
N LEU A 19 16.10 45.76 10.69
CA LEU A 19 16.66 44.84 9.70
C LEU A 19 17.17 45.55 8.44
N ALA A 20 16.91 46.85 8.28
CA ALA A 20 17.39 47.67 7.16
C ALA A 20 18.89 47.47 6.81
N PRO A 21 19.85 47.38 7.76
CA PRO A 21 21.25 47.13 7.41
C PRO A 21 21.52 45.72 6.85
N TYR A 22 20.58 44.78 7.02
CA TYR A 22 20.66 43.41 6.52
C TYR A 22 19.78 43.17 5.27
N ILE A 23 18.92 44.12 4.91
CA ILE A 23 18.07 44.08 3.71
C ILE A 23 18.86 44.72 2.57
N LYS A 24 19.39 43.88 1.68
CA LYS A 24 20.14 44.32 0.50
C LYS A 24 19.25 44.30 -0.74
N SER A 25 19.58 45.13 -1.73
CA SER A 25 18.86 45.10 -3.00
C SER A 25 19.04 43.75 -3.68
N ARG A 26 18.12 43.37 -4.59
CA ARG A 26 18.21 42.12 -5.35
C ARG A 26 19.56 42.01 -6.08
N GLN A 27 20.03 43.13 -6.65
CA GLN A 27 21.28 43.19 -7.41
C GLN A 27 22.50 43.04 -6.50
N GLU A 28 22.53 43.72 -5.36
CA GLU A 28 23.60 43.59 -4.37
C GLU A 28 23.68 42.17 -3.80
N THR A 29 22.52 41.57 -3.52
CA THR A 29 22.44 40.20 -3.03
C THR A 29 22.99 39.21 -4.06
N LEU A 30 22.65 39.40 -5.33
CA LEU A 30 23.17 38.60 -6.44
C LEU A 30 24.70 38.75 -6.53
N HIS A 31 25.22 39.97 -6.51
CA HIS A 31 26.65 40.24 -6.58
C HIS A 31 27.42 39.60 -5.41
N ILE A 32 26.90 39.71 -4.18
CA ILE A 32 27.49 39.07 -2.99
C ILE A 32 27.48 37.55 -3.14
N ARG A 33 26.38 36.95 -3.62
CA ARG A 33 26.33 35.50 -3.87
C ARG A 33 27.36 35.09 -4.90
N GLN A 34 27.49 35.80 -6.02
CA GLN A 34 28.51 35.52 -7.04
C GLN A 34 29.93 35.59 -6.45
N ALA A 35 30.26 36.64 -5.70
CA ALA A 35 31.59 36.80 -5.10
C ALA A 35 31.93 35.70 -4.08
N LEU A 36 30.93 35.29 -3.28
CA LEU A 36 31.09 34.19 -2.32
C LEU A 36 31.25 32.85 -3.04
N THR A 37 30.45 32.63 -4.08
CA THR A 37 30.50 31.42 -4.89
C THR A 37 31.85 31.32 -5.62
N SER A 38 32.35 32.39 -6.24
CA SER A 38 33.66 32.40 -6.89
C SER A 38 34.79 32.14 -5.90
N TYR A 39 34.69 32.69 -4.69
CA TYR A 39 35.66 32.45 -3.62
C TYR A 39 35.66 30.99 -3.18
N LEU A 40 34.49 30.35 -3.01
CA LEU A 40 34.41 28.93 -2.67
C LEU A 40 34.88 28.03 -3.81
N CYS A 41 34.51 28.34 -5.05
CA CYS A 41 34.96 27.61 -6.24
C CYS A 41 36.48 27.66 -6.42
N SER A 42 37.17 28.70 -5.94
CA SER A 42 38.64 28.74 -5.99
C SER A 42 39.33 27.60 -5.23
N PHE A 43 38.65 27.03 -4.22
CA PHE A 43 39.12 25.90 -3.42
C PHE A 43 38.67 24.54 -3.96
N ILE A 44 37.87 24.51 -5.02
CA ILE A 44 37.29 23.30 -5.59
C ILE A 44 37.87 23.10 -7.00
N GLU A 45 38.33 21.89 -7.29
CA GLU A 45 38.77 21.50 -8.62
C GLU A 45 37.60 20.79 -9.31
N PHE A 46 37.17 21.35 -10.43
CA PHE A 46 36.14 20.78 -11.29
C PHE A 46 36.82 20.09 -12.48
N ASP A 47 36.20 19.03 -13.01
CA ASP A 47 36.62 18.43 -14.26
C ASP A 47 36.38 19.40 -15.44
N ASP A 48 37.32 19.46 -16.40
CA ASP A 48 37.46 20.49 -17.45
C ASP A 48 36.34 20.48 -18.52
N GLN A 49 35.07 20.50 -18.12
CA GLN A 49 33.95 20.77 -19.02
C GLN A 49 33.58 22.26 -18.90
N PRO A 50 33.74 23.06 -19.97
CA PRO A 50 33.43 24.48 -19.94
C PRO A 50 31.91 24.65 -19.92
N SER A 51 31.34 24.67 -18.72
CA SER A 51 29.93 25.03 -18.55
C SER A 51 29.84 26.51 -18.22
N ASP A 52 29.04 27.24 -18.99
CA ASP A 52 28.67 28.65 -18.78
C ASP A 52 28.13 28.93 -17.35
N LEU A 53 27.82 27.86 -16.61
CA LEU A 53 27.40 27.87 -15.21
C LEU A 53 28.53 28.20 -14.23
N SER A 54 29.81 28.12 -14.59
CA SER A 54 30.96 28.39 -13.71
C SER A 54 30.96 29.82 -13.12
N GLN A 55 30.35 30.78 -13.83
CA GLN A 55 30.20 32.17 -13.37
C GLN A 55 28.85 32.45 -12.69
N SER A 56 27.95 31.47 -12.65
CA SER A 56 26.66 31.59 -11.99
C SER A 56 26.78 31.36 -10.48
N HIS A 57 25.95 32.07 -9.71
CA HIS A 57 25.80 31.84 -8.27
C HIS A 57 25.25 30.43 -7.94
N LEU A 58 24.73 29.72 -8.94
CA LEU A 58 24.20 28.36 -8.85
C LEU A 58 25.23 27.26 -9.20
N SER A 59 26.49 27.61 -9.50
CA SER A 59 27.53 26.63 -9.84
C SER A 59 27.73 25.55 -8.78
N LEU A 60 27.62 25.89 -7.49
CA LEU A 60 27.70 24.95 -6.37
C LEU A 60 26.47 24.05 -6.20
N CYS A 61 25.34 24.40 -6.86
CA CYS A 61 24.11 23.62 -6.83
C CYS A 61 24.04 22.59 -7.97
N ALA A 62 24.92 22.71 -8.98
CA ALA A 62 25.04 21.72 -10.04
C ALA A 62 25.78 20.47 -9.55
N SER A 63 25.51 19.34 -10.20
CA SER A 63 25.87 17.98 -9.76
C SER A 63 27.26 17.90 -9.12
N THR A 64 27.30 17.46 -7.85
CA THR A 64 28.53 17.20 -7.09
C THR A 64 29.42 16.13 -7.74
N ASP A 65 28.97 15.50 -8.83
CA ASP A 65 29.71 14.52 -9.63
C ASP A 65 30.89 15.13 -10.39
N ALA A 66 30.84 16.42 -10.73
CA ALA A 66 31.89 17.11 -11.49
C ALA A 66 33.10 17.55 -10.63
N VAL A 67 33.10 17.30 -9.31
CA VAL A 67 34.18 17.74 -8.41
C VAL A 67 35.22 16.65 -8.25
N THR A 68 36.45 16.92 -8.67
CA THR A 68 37.55 15.95 -8.68
C THR A 68 38.37 15.99 -7.39
N ASN A 69 38.59 17.20 -6.83
CA ASN A 69 39.39 17.44 -5.63
C ASN A 69 39.01 18.74 -4.91
N VAL A 70 39.43 18.84 -3.64
CA VAL A 70 39.35 20.07 -2.84
C VAL A 70 40.77 20.46 -2.44
N LYS A 71 41.15 21.72 -2.71
CA LYS A 71 42.45 22.29 -2.32
C LYS A 71 42.54 22.45 -0.80
N ARG A 72 43.76 22.67 -0.29
CA ARG A 72 44.02 22.82 1.15
C ARG A 72 43.17 23.96 1.73
N ILE A 73 42.27 23.61 2.65
CA ILE A 73 41.34 24.54 3.30
C ILE A 73 42.14 25.55 4.15
N PRO A 74 42.05 26.86 3.88
CA PRO A 74 42.67 27.87 4.73
C PRO A 74 42.14 27.84 6.16
N THR A 75 43.00 28.10 7.14
CA THR A 75 42.61 28.21 8.55
C THR A 75 41.67 29.37 8.83
N ASP A 76 41.68 30.37 7.95
CA ASP A 76 41.02 31.67 8.12
C ASP A 76 39.57 31.67 7.64
N LEU A 77 39.05 30.53 7.18
CA LEU A 77 37.64 30.35 6.83
C LEU A 77 36.81 30.03 8.08
N PRO A 78 35.91 30.93 8.54
CA PRO A 78 35.06 30.65 9.69
C PRO A 78 33.76 29.91 9.31
N GLY A 79 33.29 29.07 10.22
CA GLY A 79 31.93 28.52 10.24
C GLY A 79 31.56 27.57 9.08
N LEU A 80 30.30 27.69 8.62
CA LEU A 80 29.63 26.74 7.71
C LEU A 80 30.38 26.48 6.40
N ARG A 81 31.11 27.48 5.88
CA ARG A 81 31.87 27.35 4.63
C ARG A 81 33.04 26.38 4.77
N LYS A 82 33.69 26.37 5.93
CA LYS A 82 34.76 25.42 6.26
C LYS A 82 34.19 24.02 6.38
N ASP A 83 33.05 23.87 7.03
CA ASP A 83 32.41 22.58 7.22
C ASP A 83 31.89 22.00 5.90
N TYR A 84 31.37 22.85 5.00
CA TYR A 84 31.04 22.46 3.64
C TYR A 84 32.26 21.92 2.88
N LEU A 85 33.38 22.65 2.88
CA LEU A 85 34.61 22.19 2.19
C LEU A 85 35.18 20.90 2.80
N LYS A 86 35.10 20.73 4.13
CA LYS A 86 35.48 19.48 4.80
C LYS A 86 34.58 18.32 4.40
N ALA A 87 33.26 18.54 4.39
CA ALA A 87 32.29 17.54 3.96
C ALA A 87 32.50 17.17 2.49
N LEU A 88 32.81 18.15 1.64
CA LEU A 88 33.13 17.93 0.23
C LEU A 88 34.41 17.11 0.08
N ALA A 89 35.48 17.46 0.80
CA ALA A 89 36.73 16.71 0.79
C ALA A 89 36.52 15.26 1.26
N ALA A 90 35.73 15.05 2.32
CA ALA A 90 35.37 13.72 2.80
C ALA A 90 34.53 12.94 1.78
N ASN A 91 33.60 13.61 1.07
CA ASN A 91 32.81 12.99 0.01
C ASN A 91 33.70 12.53 -1.16
N VAL A 92 34.61 13.39 -1.62
CA VAL A 92 35.58 13.06 -2.67
C VAL A 92 36.47 11.90 -2.25
N ALA A 93 36.96 11.88 -1.01
CA ALA A 93 37.74 10.76 -0.47
C ALA A 93 36.93 9.45 -0.47
N ALA A 94 35.69 9.49 0.05
CA ALA A 94 34.81 8.32 0.07
C ALA A 94 34.49 7.79 -1.33
N ARG A 95 34.34 8.67 -2.33
CA ARG A 95 34.16 8.26 -3.73
C ARG A 95 35.38 7.55 -4.29
N LYS A 96 36.58 8.08 -4.03
CA LYS A 96 37.84 7.43 -4.45
C LYS A 96 38.03 6.07 -3.79
N GLU A 97 37.72 5.96 -2.51
CA GLU A 97 37.74 4.67 -1.81
C GLU A 97 36.71 3.69 -2.39
N PHE A 98 35.51 4.18 -2.72
CA PHE A 98 34.48 3.36 -3.38
C PHE A 98 34.92 2.88 -4.77
N THR A 99 35.50 3.75 -5.60
CA THR A 99 35.99 3.32 -6.92
C THR A 99 37.11 2.31 -6.79
N LEU A 100 38.11 2.56 -5.93
CA LEU A 100 39.21 1.63 -5.66
C LEU A 100 38.72 0.27 -5.13
N THR A 101 37.80 0.27 -4.18
CA THR A 101 37.23 -0.98 -3.65
C THR A 101 36.40 -1.72 -4.69
N SER A 102 35.61 -1.00 -5.50
CA SER A 102 34.85 -1.59 -6.60
C SER A 102 35.74 -2.22 -7.67
N GLU A 103 36.86 -1.57 -8.02
CA GLU A 103 37.86 -2.07 -8.95
C GLU A 103 38.61 -3.28 -8.39
N ASN A 104 38.96 -3.26 -7.09
CA ASN A 104 39.56 -4.41 -6.40
C ASN A 104 38.61 -5.62 -6.36
N ILE A 105 37.30 -5.39 -6.15
CA ILE A 105 36.30 -6.45 -6.23
C ILE A 105 36.19 -6.96 -7.67
N ALA A 106 36.21 -6.07 -8.67
CA ALA A 106 36.15 -6.44 -10.07
C ALA A 106 37.42 -7.19 -10.54
N SER A 107 38.60 -6.84 -10.03
CA SER A 107 39.86 -7.53 -10.32
C SER A 107 39.92 -8.90 -9.64
N LEU A 108 39.46 -9.02 -8.39
CA LEU A 108 39.34 -10.30 -7.69
C LEU A 108 38.33 -11.23 -8.38
N ARG A 109 37.22 -10.67 -8.91
CA ARG A 109 36.28 -11.42 -9.76
C ARG A 109 36.95 -11.91 -11.04
N ARG A 110 37.72 -11.05 -11.74
CA ARG A 110 38.48 -11.42 -12.95
C ARG A 110 39.57 -12.46 -12.68
N GLN A 111 40.21 -12.45 -11.51
CA GLN A 111 41.18 -13.47 -11.12
C GLN A 111 40.50 -14.83 -10.80
N ARG A 112 39.28 -14.82 -10.28
CA ARG A 112 38.49 -16.05 -10.07
C ARG A 112 38.05 -16.68 -11.39
N THR A 113 37.82 -15.88 -12.43
CA THR A 113 37.61 -16.35 -13.80
C THR A 113 38.94 -16.54 -14.54
N SER A 114 39.82 -17.42 -14.05
CA SER A 114 40.97 -17.88 -14.84
C SER A 114 40.52 -18.84 -15.97
N PRO A 115 41.22 -18.89 -17.12
CA PRO A 115 40.77 -19.58 -18.33
C PRO A 115 40.97 -21.11 -18.31
N ASN A 116 41.29 -21.71 -17.15
CA ASN A 116 41.54 -23.16 -17.04
C ASN A 116 40.30 -24.00 -16.71
N ARG A 117 39.09 -23.48 -16.90
CA ARG A 117 37.89 -24.33 -16.97
C ARG A 117 37.55 -24.56 -18.43
N THR A 118 37.80 -25.79 -18.86
CA THR A 118 37.30 -26.35 -20.12
C THR A 118 35.82 -26.08 -20.23
N SER A 119 35.45 -25.52 -21.39
CA SER A 119 34.10 -25.34 -21.88
C SER A 119 33.33 -26.67 -21.81
N ASP A 120 32.47 -26.79 -20.79
CA ASP A 120 31.19 -27.47 -20.95
C ASP A 120 30.12 -26.42 -20.71
N ASP A 121 29.44 -26.14 -21.80
CA ASP A 121 28.48 -25.07 -22.04
C ASP A 121 27.10 -25.55 -21.59
N ALA A 122 26.42 -24.78 -20.70
CA ALA A 122 24.97 -24.51 -20.70
C ALA A 122 24.35 -24.14 -19.32
N ASP A 123 24.90 -24.59 -18.17
CA ASP A 123 24.09 -24.59 -16.91
C ASP A 123 24.64 -23.80 -15.72
N LEU A 124 25.55 -22.85 -15.91
CA LEU A 124 26.01 -21.97 -14.82
C LEU A 124 25.60 -20.52 -15.07
N GLN A 125 24.29 -20.27 -14.93
CA GLN A 125 23.75 -18.94 -14.67
C GLN A 125 24.50 -18.37 -13.45
N GLU A 126 25.41 -17.42 -13.68
CA GLU A 126 26.22 -16.83 -12.61
C GLU A 126 25.27 -16.38 -11.49
N PRO A 127 25.44 -16.87 -10.24
CA PRO A 127 24.56 -16.49 -9.14
C PRO A 127 24.68 -14.97 -8.92
N GLY A 128 23.71 -14.22 -9.45
CA GLY A 128 23.69 -12.76 -9.43
C GLY A 128 23.39 -12.05 -10.75
N THR A 129 23.33 -12.72 -11.92
CA THR A 129 22.76 -12.10 -13.14
C THR A 129 21.28 -11.81 -12.96
N GLU A 130 20.50 -12.79 -12.50
CA GLU A 130 19.06 -12.64 -12.20
C GLU A 130 18.79 -11.52 -11.18
N LEU A 131 19.59 -11.44 -10.12
CA LEU A 131 19.47 -10.38 -9.12
C LEU A 131 19.82 -9.01 -9.71
N ARG A 132 20.84 -8.92 -10.58
CA ARG A 132 21.23 -7.68 -11.27
C ARG A 132 20.14 -7.24 -12.24
N GLU A 133 19.55 -8.17 -12.98
CA GLU A 133 18.41 -7.94 -13.88
C GLU A 133 17.18 -7.49 -13.10
N TYR A 134 16.86 -8.14 -11.98
CA TYR A 134 15.77 -7.73 -11.09
C TYR A 134 15.98 -6.33 -10.51
N LEU A 135 17.20 -6.00 -10.08
CA LEU A 135 17.53 -4.66 -9.58
C LEU A 135 17.48 -3.61 -10.70
N ALA A 136 17.88 -3.95 -11.93
CA ALA A 136 17.72 -3.08 -13.09
C ALA A 136 16.25 -2.83 -13.38
N LEU A 137 15.42 -3.88 -13.40
CA LEU A 137 13.98 -3.80 -13.60
C LEU A 137 13.29 -2.95 -12.52
N LEU A 138 13.69 -3.09 -11.25
CA LEU A 138 13.20 -2.23 -10.17
C LEU A 138 13.57 -0.76 -10.36
N ARG A 139 14.79 -0.47 -10.84
CA ARG A 139 15.20 0.90 -11.16
C ARG A 139 14.39 1.45 -12.32
N ASP A 140 14.13 0.64 -13.33
CA ASP A 140 13.34 1.03 -14.50
C ASP A 140 11.87 1.26 -14.15
N ARG A 141 11.27 0.40 -13.32
CA ARG A 141 9.92 0.64 -12.76
C ARG A 141 9.85 1.96 -11.99
N ARG A 142 10.84 2.26 -11.15
CA ARG A 142 10.91 3.56 -10.43
C ARG A 142 11.09 4.75 -11.37
N ARG A 143 11.80 4.58 -12.49
CA ARG A 143 11.93 5.63 -13.52
C ARG A 143 10.61 5.82 -14.26
N TYR A 144 9.94 4.73 -14.60
CA TYR A 144 8.64 4.74 -15.23
C TYR A 144 7.59 5.41 -14.36
N THR A 145 7.51 5.10 -13.05
CA THR A 145 6.56 5.78 -12.17
C THR A 145 6.83 7.28 -12.06
N LYS A 146 8.11 7.70 -12.03
CA LYS A 146 8.45 9.13 -12.08
C LYS A 146 7.99 9.79 -13.38
N LEU A 147 8.22 9.13 -14.52
CA LEU A 147 7.77 9.61 -15.83
C LEU A 147 6.24 9.69 -15.91
N GLN A 148 5.53 8.70 -15.36
CA GLN A 148 4.08 8.69 -15.29
C GLN A 148 3.56 9.85 -14.43
N VAL A 149 4.22 10.15 -13.30
CA VAL A 149 3.88 11.33 -12.49
C VAL A 149 4.09 12.63 -13.29
N PHE A 150 5.21 12.77 -13.99
CA PHE A 150 5.43 13.94 -14.86
C PHE A 150 4.40 14.03 -15.98
N GLN A 151 4.03 12.89 -16.57
CA GLN A 151 3.00 12.83 -17.60
C GLN A 151 1.64 13.27 -17.05
N ASN A 152 1.24 12.76 -15.88
CA ASN A 152 0.00 13.15 -15.21
C ASN A 152 -0.03 14.66 -14.91
N TYR A 153 1.06 15.23 -14.40
CA TYR A 153 1.15 16.67 -14.16
C TYR A 153 1.17 17.48 -15.45
N LEU A 154 1.79 17.00 -16.52
CA LEU A 154 1.73 17.66 -17.82
C LEU A 154 0.33 17.59 -18.43
N GLU A 155 -0.39 16.49 -18.24
CA GLU A 155 -1.79 16.35 -18.64
C GLU A 155 -2.69 17.28 -17.81
N GLU A 156 -2.45 17.39 -16.50
CA GLU A 156 -3.13 18.33 -15.60
C GLU A 156 -2.86 19.80 -15.97
N ILE A 157 -1.64 20.15 -16.33
CA ILE A 157 -1.30 21.50 -16.82
C ILE A 157 -1.98 21.76 -18.17
N LYS A 158 -1.98 20.78 -19.09
CA LYS A 158 -2.66 20.91 -20.39
C LYS A 158 -4.17 21.06 -20.25
N THR A 159 -4.81 20.37 -19.31
CA THR A 159 -6.25 20.53 -19.05
C THR A 159 -6.55 21.84 -18.33
N ARG A 160 -5.64 22.32 -17.48
CA ARG A 160 -5.78 23.60 -16.77
C ARG A 160 -5.54 24.83 -17.65
N ASP A 161 -4.55 24.78 -18.54
CA ASP A 161 -4.24 25.87 -19.49
C ASP A 161 -5.32 26.05 -20.56
N ALA A 162 -6.19 25.05 -20.77
CA ALA A 162 -7.33 25.17 -21.69
C ALA A 162 -8.52 25.96 -21.11
N GLY A 163 -8.56 26.23 -19.79
CA GLY A 163 -9.70 26.87 -19.13
C GLY A 163 -9.40 28.01 -18.15
N SER A 164 -8.13 28.34 -17.89
CA SER A 164 -7.76 29.22 -16.77
C SER A 164 -6.66 30.26 -17.11
N LEU A 165 -6.67 30.82 -18.32
CA LEU A 165 -5.78 31.95 -18.66
C LEU A 165 -6.45 33.33 -18.55
N GLU A 166 -7.74 33.42 -18.24
CA GLU A 166 -8.45 34.71 -18.14
C GLU A 166 -8.71 35.20 -16.71
N ASP A 167 -8.53 34.37 -15.66
CA ASP A 167 -9.12 34.68 -14.34
C ASP A 167 -8.14 34.91 -13.18
N VAL A 168 -6.85 35.17 -13.46
CA VAL A 168 -5.84 35.44 -12.41
C VAL A 168 -5.47 36.93 -12.32
N ARG A 169 -6.36 37.82 -12.76
CA ARG A 169 -6.12 39.26 -12.70
C ARG A 169 -7.34 40.07 -12.28
N ASN A 170 -8.04 39.68 -11.22
CA ASN A 170 -8.78 40.59 -10.36
C ASN A 170 -9.45 39.78 -9.25
N ASP A 171 -9.02 40.00 -8.01
CA ASP A 171 -9.91 40.53 -6.97
C ASP A 171 -9.20 40.42 -5.62
N GLY A 172 -8.58 41.55 -5.28
CA GLY A 172 -8.41 41.93 -3.89
C GLY A 172 -9.67 42.66 -3.42
N GLU A 173 -10.07 42.32 -2.21
CA GLU A 173 -10.80 43.18 -1.26
C GLU A 173 -12.30 43.43 -1.51
N HIS A 174 -13.13 42.83 -0.65
CA HIS A 174 -14.06 43.49 0.30
C HIS A 174 -15.40 42.76 0.45
N LEU A 175 -15.63 42.28 1.70
CA LEU A 175 -16.81 42.43 2.53
C LEU A 175 -18.13 42.83 1.84
N LEU A 176 -19.20 42.06 2.08
CA LEU A 176 -20.36 42.44 2.92
C LEU A 176 -21.49 41.38 2.85
N LEU A 177 -22.00 40.97 4.02
CA LEU A 177 -23.32 40.34 4.21
C LEU A 177 -24.44 41.39 4.01
N PRO A 178 -25.64 41.00 3.53
CA PRO A 178 -26.80 40.73 4.43
C PRO A 178 -27.73 39.58 3.93
N GLU A 179 -28.16 38.66 4.80
CA GLU A 179 -29.42 38.63 5.59
C GLU A 179 -30.62 37.93 4.88
N VAL A 180 -30.91 36.71 5.36
CA VAL A 180 -32.22 36.08 5.65
C VAL A 180 -33.30 36.05 4.55
N ASP A 181 -33.54 34.87 3.95
CA ASP A 181 -34.79 34.09 4.15
C ASP A 181 -34.83 32.78 3.35
N ALA A 182 -35.13 31.70 4.09
CA ALA A 182 -36.07 30.63 3.76
C ALA A 182 -35.91 29.77 2.45
N GLU A 183 -35.62 28.49 2.71
CA GLU A 183 -36.17 27.28 2.07
C GLU A 183 -35.54 26.71 0.78
N THR A 184 -34.95 25.53 0.98
CA THR A 184 -35.00 24.36 0.09
C THR A 184 -34.24 24.43 -1.23
N GLY A 185 -33.10 23.71 -1.23
CA GLY A 185 -32.80 22.80 -2.34
C GLY A 185 -31.49 23.04 -3.08
N ARG A 186 -30.62 22.04 -2.95
CA ARG A 186 -29.58 21.59 -3.89
C ARG A 186 -28.29 22.42 -4.02
N ASN A 187 -27.22 21.73 -3.60
CA ASN A 187 -25.90 21.62 -4.21
C ASN A 187 -24.94 22.82 -4.05
N GLY A 188 -23.84 22.61 -3.31
CA GLY A 188 -22.64 23.45 -3.44
C GLY A 188 -21.67 23.43 -2.26
N THR A 189 -20.90 22.35 -2.16
CA THR A 189 -19.48 22.27 -1.75
C THR A 189 -19.00 22.92 -0.43
N GLU A 190 -18.41 22.05 0.41
CA GLU A 190 -17.60 22.28 1.63
C GLU A 190 -18.29 22.72 2.93
N THR A 191 -19.28 23.61 2.94
CA THR A 191 -19.89 24.04 4.23
C THR A 191 -20.84 23.02 4.86
N ASP A 192 -21.40 22.11 4.06
CA ASP A 192 -22.33 21.05 4.50
C ASP A 192 -21.62 19.96 5.33
N LEU A 193 -20.31 19.76 5.13
CA LEU A 193 -19.52 18.82 5.92
C LEU A 193 -19.32 19.34 7.35
N ASP A 194 -19.00 20.62 7.52
CA ASP A 194 -18.84 21.22 8.84
C ASP A 194 -20.17 21.27 9.59
N GLU A 195 -21.29 21.55 8.91
CA GLU A 195 -22.63 21.47 9.50
C GLU A 195 -23.00 20.04 9.91
N LEU A 196 -22.67 19.05 9.07
CA LEU A 196 -22.86 17.64 9.38
C LEU A 196 -21.98 17.21 10.56
N VAL A 197 -20.72 17.65 10.60
CA VAL A 197 -19.80 17.42 11.72
C VAL A 197 -20.35 18.04 12.99
N HIS A 198 -20.81 19.29 12.98
CA HIS A 198 -21.44 19.92 14.15
C HIS A 198 -22.76 19.27 14.54
N SER A 199 -23.50 18.68 13.60
CA SER A 199 -24.70 17.88 13.91
C SER A 199 -24.34 16.57 14.60
N LEU A 200 -23.27 15.91 14.14
CA LEU A 200 -22.73 14.68 14.72
C LEU A 200 -22.11 14.95 16.08
N GLU A 201 -21.33 16.00 16.24
CA GLU A 201 -20.80 16.44 17.53
C GLU A 201 -21.93 16.69 18.53
N ARG A 202 -23.01 17.37 18.12
CA ARG A 202 -24.21 17.55 18.95
C ARG A 202 -24.89 16.23 19.27
N ALA A 203 -25.00 15.31 18.32
CA ALA A 203 -25.60 13.98 18.54
C ALA A 203 -24.75 13.13 19.49
N VAL A 204 -23.44 13.13 19.34
CA VAL A 204 -22.48 12.42 20.20
C VAL A 204 -22.49 12.99 21.61
N VAL A 205 -22.50 14.31 21.76
CA VAL A 205 -22.63 14.96 23.08
C VAL A 205 -23.95 14.58 23.73
N ARG A 206 -25.08 14.62 23.01
CA ARG A 206 -26.39 14.21 23.53
C ARG A 206 -26.41 12.74 23.95
N ALA A 207 -25.86 11.85 23.13
CA ALA A 207 -25.76 10.43 23.42
C ALA A 207 -24.88 10.19 24.66
N ARG A 208 -23.75 10.90 24.78
CA ARG A 208 -22.87 10.82 25.95
C ARG A 208 -23.54 11.32 27.22
N THR A 209 -24.26 12.44 27.17
CA THR A 209 -25.00 12.94 28.35
C THR A 209 -26.14 12.00 28.74
N GLN A 210 -26.81 11.38 27.78
CA GLN A 210 -27.84 10.35 28.04
C GLN A 210 -27.24 9.11 28.69
N LEU A 211 -26.10 8.64 28.19
CA LEU A 211 -25.37 7.50 28.73
C LEU A 211 -24.85 7.80 30.15
N ASP A 212 -24.27 8.97 30.39
CA ASP A 212 -23.81 9.37 31.72
C ASP A 212 -24.99 9.52 32.70
N HIS A 213 -26.14 10.02 32.24
CA HIS A 213 -27.37 10.04 33.03
C HIS A 213 -27.86 8.63 33.40
N GLN A 214 -27.89 7.71 32.43
CA GLN A 214 -28.26 6.32 32.66
C GLN A 214 -27.29 5.61 33.61
N LYS A 215 -25.97 5.86 33.47
CA LYS A 215 -24.96 5.33 34.39
C LYS A 215 -25.17 5.83 35.82
N GLN A 216 -25.46 7.13 35.99
CA GLN A 216 -25.76 7.67 37.32
C GLN A 216 -27.04 7.09 37.92
N LEU A 217 -28.09 6.87 37.12
CA LEU A 217 -29.29 6.18 37.57
C LEU A 217 -29.01 4.73 37.95
N PHE A 218 -28.17 4.04 37.17
CA PHE A 218 -27.75 2.67 37.46
C PHE A 218 -26.95 2.58 38.77
N GLU A 219 -25.98 3.47 38.99
CA GLU A 219 -25.21 3.52 40.24
C GLU A 219 -26.10 3.89 41.43
N LYS A 220 -27.08 4.78 41.26
CA LYS A 220 -28.09 5.07 42.30
C LYS A 220 -28.96 3.87 42.61
N ALA A 221 -29.43 3.14 41.59
CA ALA A 221 -30.21 1.91 41.77
C ALA A 221 -29.39 0.81 42.44
N LYS A 222 -28.11 0.68 42.06
CA LYS A 222 -27.15 -0.25 42.66
C LYS A 222 -26.80 0.12 44.11
N ALA A 223 -26.73 1.40 44.45
CA ALA A 223 -26.52 1.86 45.82
C ALA A 223 -27.77 1.69 46.70
N GLN A 224 -28.97 1.72 46.12
CA GLN A 224 -30.24 1.41 46.80
C GLN A 224 -30.49 -0.09 46.94
N HIS A 225 -29.73 -0.92 46.23
CA HIS A 225 -29.85 -2.38 46.24
C HIS A 225 -29.10 -2.97 47.45
N ASP A 226 -29.84 -3.40 48.47
CA ASP A 226 -29.29 -4.11 49.63
C ASP A 226 -29.36 -5.64 49.39
N PRO A 227 -28.23 -6.34 49.14
CA PRO A 227 -28.22 -7.76 48.75
C PRO A 227 -28.69 -8.72 49.85
N ARG A 228 -28.98 -8.21 51.05
CA ARG A 228 -29.38 -8.98 52.23
C ARG A 228 -30.89 -9.08 52.45
N ALA A 229 -31.69 -8.29 51.73
CA ALA A 229 -33.15 -8.22 51.88
C ALA A 229 -33.94 -9.00 50.81
N GLU A 230 -33.25 -9.68 49.89
CA GLU A 230 -33.90 -10.30 48.72
C GLU A 230 -34.30 -11.75 48.97
N THR A 231 -35.59 -12.05 48.79
CA THR A 231 -36.08 -13.44 48.69
C THR A 231 -35.59 -14.07 47.38
N SER A 232 -35.29 -15.37 47.40
CA SER A 232 -34.84 -16.12 46.20
C SER A 232 -35.78 -15.94 45.01
N ASP A 233 -37.07 -15.78 45.28
CA ASP A 233 -38.13 -15.67 44.27
C ASP A 233 -38.09 -14.31 43.56
N ALA A 234 -37.73 -13.23 44.26
CA ALA A 234 -37.54 -11.91 43.64
C ALA A 234 -36.35 -11.90 42.67
N LYS A 235 -35.27 -12.64 42.99
CA LYS A 235 -34.12 -12.82 42.10
C LYS A 235 -34.49 -13.61 40.85
N ILE A 236 -35.24 -14.69 41.00
CA ILE A 236 -35.69 -15.50 39.86
C ILE A 236 -36.61 -14.68 38.96
N GLN A 237 -37.53 -13.89 39.52
CA GLN A 237 -38.41 -13.01 38.75
C GLN A 237 -37.64 -11.87 38.06
N ALA A 238 -36.64 -11.29 38.72
CA ALA A 238 -35.78 -10.28 38.11
C ALA A 238 -34.96 -10.86 36.95
N LEU A 239 -34.38 -12.06 37.13
CA LEU A 239 -33.65 -12.77 36.07
C LEU A 239 -34.57 -13.22 34.92
N GLN A 240 -35.82 -13.57 35.21
CA GLN A 240 -36.82 -13.85 34.18
C GLN A 240 -37.18 -12.58 33.41
N LYS A 241 -37.42 -11.46 34.07
CA LYS A 241 -37.68 -10.18 33.40
C LYS A 241 -36.49 -9.70 32.57
N THR A 242 -35.25 -9.80 33.08
CA THR A 242 -34.08 -9.43 32.28
C THR A 242 -33.86 -10.37 31.11
N ARG A 243 -34.15 -11.68 31.28
CA ARG A 243 -34.17 -12.62 30.16
C ARG A 243 -35.22 -12.21 29.14
N ASP A 244 -36.44 -11.92 29.55
CA ASP A 244 -37.55 -11.59 28.65
C ASP A 244 -37.28 -10.25 27.92
N GLU A 245 -36.73 -9.25 28.60
CA GLU A 245 -36.29 -8.00 27.98
C GLU A 245 -35.12 -8.19 27.01
N LEU A 246 -34.15 -9.06 27.33
CA LEU A 246 -33.06 -9.39 26.41
C LEU A 246 -33.55 -10.18 25.21
N VAL A 247 -34.49 -11.11 25.40
CA VAL A 247 -35.14 -11.86 24.32
C VAL A 247 -35.92 -10.90 23.43
N GLN A 248 -36.73 -10.01 24.00
CA GLN A 248 -37.46 -8.99 23.25
C GLN A 248 -36.51 -8.06 22.51
N TRP A 249 -35.41 -7.61 23.13
CA TRP A 249 -34.43 -6.76 22.46
C TRP A 249 -33.72 -7.49 21.31
N VAL A 250 -33.38 -8.77 21.51
CA VAL A 250 -32.80 -9.62 20.45
C VAL A 250 -33.82 -9.86 19.34
N GLU A 251 -35.08 -10.11 19.66
CA GLU A 251 -36.16 -10.28 18.70
C GLU A 251 -36.43 -8.99 17.92
N GLU A 252 -36.50 -7.83 18.58
CA GLU A 252 -36.63 -6.52 17.92
C GLU A 252 -35.42 -6.19 17.03
N ARG A 253 -34.21 -6.58 17.44
CA ARG A 253 -33.00 -6.43 16.61
C ARG A 253 -32.94 -7.42 15.46
N LEU A 254 -33.38 -8.66 15.64
CA LEU A 254 -33.48 -9.67 14.59
C LEU A 254 -34.60 -9.34 13.59
N VAL A 255 -35.74 -8.81 14.06
CA VAL A 255 -36.86 -8.39 13.21
C VAL A 255 -36.54 -7.07 12.51
N GLY A 256 -35.82 -6.15 13.15
CA GLY A 256 -35.29 -4.94 12.53
C GLY A 256 -34.14 -5.17 11.55
N GLN A 257 -33.59 -6.40 11.51
CA GLN A 257 -32.47 -6.80 10.66
C GLN A 257 -32.79 -8.07 9.83
N GLY A 258 -34.08 -8.40 9.70
CA GLY A 258 -34.57 -9.50 8.86
C GLY A 258 -34.55 -9.11 7.38
N ASP A 259 -33.48 -9.53 6.71
CA ASP A 259 -33.28 -9.85 5.29
C ASP A 259 -34.18 -9.21 4.21
N PRO A 260 -33.57 -8.44 3.28
CA PRO A 260 -33.92 -8.44 1.86
C PRO A 260 -33.21 -9.55 1.05
N ASP A 261 -32.42 -10.44 1.66
CA ASP A 261 -31.47 -11.32 0.94
C ASP A 261 -31.92 -12.78 0.72
N GLU A 262 -33.08 -13.21 1.24
CA GLU A 262 -33.64 -14.55 0.95
C GLU A 262 -34.27 -14.67 -0.46
N SER A 263 -34.15 -13.64 -1.32
CA SER A 263 -34.59 -13.68 -2.72
C SER A 263 -33.47 -13.92 -3.75
N LEU A 264 -32.22 -14.13 -3.32
CA LEU A 264 -31.05 -14.27 -4.21
C LEU A 264 -30.53 -15.69 -4.42
N LEU A 265 -31.34 -16.72 -4.16
CA LEU A 265 -31.09 -18.06 -4.74
C LEU A 265 -31.80 -18.17 -6.10
N GLN A 266 -31.41 -17.29 -7.03
CA GLN A 266 -31.71 -17.47 -8.45
C GLN A 266 -30.69 -18.48 -9.00
N GLU A 267 -31.21 -19.64 -9.37
CA GLU A 267 -30.55 -20.80 -9.97
C GLU A 267 -29.48 -20.41 -11.01
N LEU A 268 -28.21 -20.73 -10.73
CA LEU A 268 -27.15 -20.79 -11.74
C LEU A 268 -27.52 -21.87 -12.77
N PRO A 269 -27.28 -21.65 -14.07
CA PRO A 269 -27.63 -22.61 -15.12
C PRO A 269 -26.91 -23.95 -14.89
N PRO A 270 -27.59 -25.10 -15.12
CA PRO A 270 -27.05 -26.43 -14.78
C PRO A 270 -25.74 -26.77 -15.52
N GLU A 271 -25.51 -26.15 -16.68
CA GLU A 271 -24.32 -26.35 -17.52
C GLU A 271 -23.03 -25.83 -16.83
N GLU A 272 -23.09 -24.70 -16.14
CA GLU A 272 -21.94 -24.15 -15.41
C GLU A 272 -21.61 -24.95 -14.15
N ILE A 273 -22.61 -25.59 -13.54
CA ILE A 273 -22.44 -26.47 -12.38
C ILE A 273 -21.77 -27.79 -12.82
N GLU A 274 -22.15 -28.33 -13.98
CA GLU A 274 -21.54 -29.53 -14.55
C GLU A 274 -20.08 -29.29 -14.96
N GLU A 275 -19.76 -28.14 -15.57
CA GLU A 275 -18.38 -27.76 -15.90
C GLU A 275 -17.50 -27.58 -14.65
N ALA A 276 -18.03 -26.95 -13.60
CA ALA A 276 -17.33 -26.81 -12.33
C ALA A 276 -17.08 -28.16 -11.65
N GLN A 277 -18.05 -29.08 -11.72
CA GLN A 277 -17.91 -30.45 -11.21
C GLN A 277 -16.87 -31.23 -12.00
N GLN A 278 -16.89 -31.15 -13.33
CA GLN A 278 -15.86 -31.78 -14.19
C GLN A 278 -14.46 -31.20 -13.92
N GLY A 279 -14.35 -29.89 -13.69
CA GLY A 279 -13.10 -29.25 -13.29
C GLY A 279 -12.55 -29.78 -11.95
N LEU A 280 -13.43 -29.98 -10.97
CA LEU A 280 -13.07 -30.56 -9.67
C LEU A 280 -12.67 -32.03 -9.78
N GLU A 281 -13.38 -32.82 -10.61
CA GLU A 281 -13.04 -34.22 -10.87
C GLU A 281 -11.68 -34.35 -11.56
N ASN A 282 -11.42 -33.51 -12.56
CA ASN A 282 -10.11 -33.45 -13.23
C ASN A 282 -8.99 -33.05 -12.26
N GLY A 283 -9.24 -32.07 -11.39
CA GLY A 283 -8.30 -31.68 -10.33
C GLY A 283 -8.03 -32.83 -9.34
N LYS A 284 -9.06 -33.60 -8.98
CA LYS A 284 -8.92 -34.78 -8.12
C LYS A 284 -8.07 -35.87 -8.76
N ILE A 285 -8.28 -36.15 -10.05
CA ILE A 285 -7.49 -37.15 -10.79
C ILE A 285 -6.01 -36.72 -10.84
N GLN A 286 -5.73 -35.45 -11.16
CA GLN A 286 -4.35 -34.93 -11.18
C GLN A 286 -3.65 -35.03 -9.81
N ILE A 287 -4.36 -34.70 -8.72
CA ILE A 287 -3.81 -34.84 -7.36
C ILE A 287 -3.53 -36.31 -7.04
N MET A 288 -4.43 -37.22 -7.42
CA MET A 288 -4.23 -38.66 -7.21
C MET A 288 -3.03 -39.20 -7.99
N GLU A 289 -2.84 -38.77 -9.24
CA GLU A 289 -1.68 -39.14 -10.07
C GLU A 289 -0.37 -38.61 -9.50
N GLN A 290 -0.35 -37.34 -9.08
CA GLN A 290 0.81 -36.72 -8.43
C GLN A 290 1.14 -37.42 -7.11
N TYR A 291 0.13 -37.77 -6.32
CA TYR A 291 0.32 -38.51 -5.07
C TYR A 291 0.85 -39.92 -5.34
N ALA A 292 0.35 -40.61 -6.37
CA ALA A 292 0.86 -41.92 -6.77
C ALA A 292 2.32 -41.84 -7.28
N ALA A 293 2.69 -40.79 -8.01
CA ALA A 293 4.07 -40.54 -8.43
C ALA A 293 4.98 -40.26 -7.21
N TYR A 294 4.52 -39.45 -6.26
CA TYR A 294 5.23 -39.18 -5.02
C TYR A 294 5.48 -40.46 -4.19
N VAL A 295 4.46 -41.31 -4.04
CA VAL A 295 4.59 -42.58 -3.31
C VAL A 295 5.58 -43.51 -4.00
N ARG A 296 5.54 -43.62 -5.33
CA ARG A 296 6.52 -44.41 -6.11
C ARG A 296 7.95 -43.89 -5.92
N ALA A 297 8.17 -42.58 -6.06
CA ALA A 297 9.49 -41.99 -5.85
C ALA A 297 10.01 -42.22 -4.42
N ARG A 298 9.12 -42.19 -3.42
CA ARG A 298 9.48 -42.48 -2.02
C ARG A 298 9.81 -43.96 -1.80
N GLN A 299 9.08 -44.87 -2.44
CA GLN A 299 9.38 -46.30 -2.43
C GLN A 299 10.73 -46.58 -3.09
N GLU A 300 11.00 -45.99 -4.25
CA GLU A 300 12.29 -46.12 -4.95
C GLU A 300 13.46 -45.59 -4.11
N LEU A 301 13.28 -44.47 -3.41
CA LEU A 301 14.27 -43.93 -2.49
C LEU A 301 14.52 -44.89 -1.32
N LEU A 302 13.46 -45.45 -0.72
CA LEU A 302 13.58 -46.42 0.37
C LEU A 302 14.21 -47.74 -0.11
N ASP A 303 13.94 -48.16 -1.34
CA ASP A 303 14.59 -49.31 -1.96
C ASP A 303 16.07 -49.05 -2.25
N ALA A 304 16.42 -47.85 -2.74
CA ALA A 304 17.81 -47.45 -2.93
C ALA A 304 18.56 -47.36 -1.59
N ALA A 305 17.92 -46.78 -0.56
CA ALA A 305 18.48 -46.70 0.78
C ALA A 305 18.61 -48.08 1.43
N SER A 306 17.63 -48.97 1.26
CA SER A 306 17.71 -50.33 1.78
C SER A 306 18.81 -51.14 1.08
N ARG A 307 18.99 -50.98 -0.24
CA ARG A 307 20.13 -51.56 -0.98
C ARG A 307 21.47 -51.02 -0.50
N ALA A 308 21.56 -49.72 -0.22
CA ALA A 308 22.78 -49.09 0.33
C ALA A 308 23.08 -49.54 1.77
N CYS A 309 22.05 -49.90 2.54
CA CYS A 309 22.15 -50.35 3.93
C CYS A 309 22.20 -51.88 4.09
N GLN A 310 22.16 -52.66 3.00
CA GLN A 310 22.33 -54.11 3.11
C GLN A 310 23.78 -54.45 3.47
N PRO A 311 24.01 -55.25 4.53
CA PRO A 311 25.36 -55.69 4.88
C PRO A 311 25.90 -56.57 3.75
N ILE A 312 27.09 -56.21 3.25
CA ILE A 312 27.83 -56.98 2.24
C ILE A 312 27.99 -58.41 2.75
N ASN A 313 27.22 -59.35 2.20
CA ASN A 313 27.42 -60.78 2.44
C ASN A 313 28.74 -61.20 1.80
N VAL A 314 29.82 -61.14 2.57
CA VAL A 314 31.13 -61.66 2.20
C VAL A 314 31.08 -63.17 2.25
N ALA A 315 30.68 -63.79 1.15
CA ALA A 315 30.83 -65.22 0.93
C ALA A 315 31.72 -65.44 -0.31
N GLN A 316 33.04 -65.50 -0.08
CA GLN A 316 33.94 -66.56 -0.56
C GLN A 316 35.40 -66.26 -0.12
N LYS A 317 35.93 -67.15 0.71
CA LYS A 317 37.34 -67.33 1.11
C LYS A 317 38.07 -68.12 -0.01
N PRO A 318 39.37 -67.93 -0.37
CA PRO A 318 40.56 -68.18 0.50
C PRO A 318 41.86 -67.40 0.13
N PRO A 319 43.06 -67.66 0.72
CA PRO A 319 43.41 -68.40 1.94
C PRO A 319 44.12 -67.55 3.03
N SER A 320 44.17 -68.17 4.20
CA SER A 320 44.75 -67.76 5.49
C SER A 320 46.22 -67.31 5.49
N ARG A 321 46.53 -66.35 6.39
CA ARG A 321 47.71 -66.38 7.30
C ARG A 321 47.40 -65.55 8.58
N PRO A 322 48.06 -65.86 9.71
CA PRO A 322 47.37 -66.01 10.98
C PRO A 322 47.20 -64.72 11.78
N ILE A 323 46.18 -64.78 12.62
CA ILE A 323 45.84 -63.88 13.72
C ILE A 323 47.09 -63.53 14.54
N ILE A 324 47.47 -62.26 14.53
CA ILE A 324 48.09 -61.63 15.69
C ILE A 324 46.99 -60.81 16.35
N LYS A 325 46.72 -61.16 17.60
CA LYS A 325 45.89 -60.39 18.52
C LYS A 325 46.56 -59.02 18.68
N ASN A 326 46.06 -58.00 17.99
CA ASN A 326 46.32 -56.63 18.39
C ASN A 326 45.09 -56.16 19.17
N GLU A 327 45.14 -56.50 20.46
CA GLU A 327 44.81 -55.60 21.55
C GLU A 327 44.89 -54.14 21.07
N LEU A 328 43.86 -53.35 21.38
CA LEU A 328 43.80 -51.90 21.13
C LEU A 328 45.01 -51.24 21.80
N VAL A 329 46.15 -51.26 21.13
CA VAL A 329 47.24 -50.33 21.39
C VAL A 329 46.69 -49.01 20.90
N ILE A 330 46.15 -48.24 21.85
CA ILE A 330 46.17 -46.78 21.76
C ILE A 330 47.63 -46.48 21.42
N ALA A 331 47.90 -46.24 20.14
CA ALA A 331 49.19 -45.75 19.71
C ALA A 331 49.34 -44.44 20.48
N GLU A 332 50.17 -44.47 21.51
CA GLU A 332 50.56 -43.31 22.29
C GLU A 332 51.27 -42.40 21.29
N MET A 333 50.47 -41.53 20.68
CA MET A 333 50.94 -40.55 19.72
C MET A 333 51.94 -39.70 20.51
N PRO A 334 53.19 -39.56 20.04
CA PRO A 334 54.18 -38.77 20.77
C PRO A 334 53.57 -37.40 21.06
N PRO A 335 53.75 -36.86 22.28
CA PRO A 335 53.10 -35.61 22.66
C PRO A 335 53.41 -34.57 21.59
N PRO A 336 52.39 -33.94 20.99
CA PRO A 336 52.60 -32.99 19.92
C PRO A 336 53.53 -31.90 20.44
N ASN A 337 54.53 -31.56 19.63
CA ASN A 337 55.55 -30.61 20.02
C ASN A 337 54.85 -29.33 20.52
N PRO A 338 55.07 -28.87 21.76
CA PRO A 338 54.29 -27.78 22.35
C PRO A 338 54.35 -26.49 21.52
N ILE A 339 55.43 -26.31 20.73
CA ILE A 339 55.60 -25.20 19.80
C ILE A 339 54.62 -25.30 18.62
N ASP A 340 54.37 -26.49 18.09
CA ASP A 340 53.43 -26.72 16.98
C ASP A 340 51.97 -26.58 17.44
N VAL A 341 51.68 -26.92 18.69
CA VAL A 341 50.37 -26.67 19.31
C VAL A 341 50.16 -25.17 19.54
N LEU A 342 51.20 -24.46 19.99
CA LEU A 342 51.14 -23.01 20.19
C LEU A 342 51.02 -22.24 18.86
N SER A 343 51.71 -22.66 17.80
CA SER A 343 51.57 -22.05 16.47
C SER A 343 50.18 -22.31 15.90
N TYR A 344 49.67 -23.55 15.96
CA TYR A 344 48.33 -23.88 15.49
C TYR A 344 47.24 -23.12 16.25
N THR A 345 47.37 -23.01 17.58
CA THR A 345 46.40 -22.25 18.38
C THR A 345 46.42 -20.76 18.06
N ASN A 346 47.59 -20.18 17.81
CA ASN A 346 47.71 -18.75 17.49
C ASN A 346 47.28 -18.42 16.05
N GLU A 347 47.59 -19.28 15.10
CA GLU A 347 47.29 -19.07 13.68
C GLU A 347 45.86 -19.45 13.31
N ASN A 348 45.30 -20.50 13.92
CA ASN A 348 43.98 -21.02 13.52
C ASN A 348 42.91 -20.81 14.58
N LEU A 349 43.20 -21.20 15.83
CA LEU A 349 42.18 -21.29 16.87
C LEU A 349 41.79 -19.93 17.46
N ILE A 350 42.76 -19.04 17.70
CA ILE A 350 42.51 -17.68 18.18
C ILE A 350 41.74 -16.83 17.16
N PRO A 351 42.09 -16.79 15.87
CA PRO A 351 41.29 -16.08 14.86
C PRO A 351 39.88 -16.64 14.73
N LEU A 352 39.71 -17.97 14.79
CA LEU A 352 38.40 -18.61 14.73
C LEU A 352 37.51 -18.19 15.92
N ILE A 353 38.05 -18.17 17.14
CA ILE A 353 37.34 -17.68 18.33
C ILE A 353 36.98 -16.19 18.17
N LYS A 354 37.87 -15.37 17.62
CA LYS A 354 37.58 -13.95 17.35
C LYS A 354 36.44 -13.80 16.34
N SER A 355 36.44 -14.58 15.24
CA SER A 355 35.36 -14.56 14.25
C SER A 355 34.04 -15.09 14.82
N GLN A 356 34.08 -16.11 15.68
CA GLN A 356 32.88 -16.62 16.35
C GLN A 356 32.30 -15.56 17.29
N LYS A 357 33.15 -14.86 18.06
CA LYS A 357 32.71 -13.75 18.93
C LYS A 357 32.12 -12.60 18.13
N SER A 358 32.74 -12.20 17.02
CA SER A 358 32.20 -11.13 16.17
C SER A 358 30.86 -11.54 15.53
N LEU A 359 30.73 -12.79 15.07
CA LEU A 359 29.48 -13.29 14.51
C LEU A 359 28.39 -13.38 15.58
N ALA A 360 28.71 -13.83 16.79
CA ALA A 360 27.78 -13.86 17.91
C ALA A 360 27.28 -12.45 18.27
N LEU A 361 28.18 -11.44 18.27
CA LEU A 361 27.81 -10.03 18.48
C LEU A 361 26.93 -9.49 17.34
N GLN A 362 27.24 -9.82 16.09
CA GLN A 362 26.39 -9.43 14.96
C GLN A 362 25.01 -10.08 15.04
N LYS A 363 24.94 -11.37 15.40
CA LYS A 363 23.68 -12.09 15.58
C LYS A 363 22.83 -11.47 16.69
N SER A 364 23.41 -11.13 17.84
CA SER A 364 22.67 -10.50 18.94
C SER A 364 22.20 -9.08 18.57
N TYR A 365 23.04 -8.31 17.87
CA TYR A 365 22.66 -6.99 17.35
C TYR A 365 21.50 -7.07 16.35
N LEU A 366 21.59 -7.94 15.34
CA LEU A 366 20.54 -8.13 14.34
C LEU A 366 19.25 -8.67 14.95
N SER A 367 19.35 -9.62 15.89
CA SER A 367 18.19 -10.12 16.62
C SER A 367 17.52 -9.03 17.46
N GLY A 368 18.30 -8.15 18.08
CA GLY A 368 17.80 -7.01 18.83
C GLY A 368 17.19 -5.92 17.94
N LEU A 369 17.72 -5.71 16.74
CA LEU A 369 17.14 -4.82 15.75
C LEU A 369 15.81 -5.38 15.22
N LEU A 370 15.79 -6.66 14.85
CA LEU A 370 14.59 -7.33 14.35
C LEU A 370 13.47 -7.35 15.39
N SER A 371 13.77 -7.58 16.67
CA SER A 371 12.76 -7.54 17.73
C SER A 371 12.21 -6.13 17.96
N LYS A 372 13.07 -5.10 17.88
CA LYS A 372 12.63 -3.70 17.92
C LYS A 372 11.70 -3.39 16.76
N GLU A 373 12.12 -3.69 15.53
CA GLU A 373 11.30 -3.48 14.32
C GLU A 373 9.97 -4.21 14.44
N LYS A 374 9.96 -5.50 14.79
CA LYS A 374 8.73 -6.29 15.02
C LYS A 374 7.81 -5.64 16.05
N SER A 375 8.36 -5.16 17.18
CA SER A 375 7.54 -4.49 18.21
C SER A 375 6.98 -3.15 17.71
N THR A 376 7.72 -2.42 16.88
CA THR A 376 7.27 -1.14 16.31
C THR A 376 6.20 -1.34 15.25
N THR A 377 6.33 -2.37 14.40
CA THR A 377 5.32 -2.72 13.40
C THR A 377 4.05 -3.23 14.05
N LEU A 378 4.16 -4.07 15.09
CA LEU A 378 2.99 -4.51 15.87
C LEU A 378 2.27 -3.33 16.51
N ARG A 379 2.99 -2.40 17.13
CA ARG A 379 2.38 -1.20 17.72
C ARG A 379 1.68 -0.35 16.67
N ALA A 380 2.31 -0.15 15.51
CA ALA A 380 1.72 0.63 14.41
C ALA A 380 0.46 -0.05 13.86
N LEU A 381 0.48 -1.37 13.65
CA LEU A 381 -0.67 -2.12 13.16
C LEU A 381 -1.82 -2.19 14.18
N ASN A 382 -1.53 -2.32 15.47
CA ASN A 382 -2.55 -2.27 16.51
C ASN A 382 -3.17 -0.86 16.62
N ARG A 383 -2.36 0.18 16.49
CA ARG A 383 -2.89 1.55 16.44
C ARG A 383 -3.79 1.75 15.22
N LEU A 384 -3.35 1.28 14.05
CA LEU A 384 -4.17 1.30 12.83
C LEU A 384 -5.47 0.51 13.02
N SER A 385 -5.43 -0.64 13.73
CA SER A 385 -6.65 -1.41 13.98
C SER A 385 -7.63 -0.68 14.91
N ASP A 386 -7.13 0.06 15.90
CA ASP A 386 -7.96 0.87 16.79
C ASP A 386 -8.55 2.09 16.07
N GLU A 387 -7.82 2.68 15.13
CA GLU A 387 -8.26 3.82 14.31
C GLU A 387 -9.19 3.41 13.16
N SER A 388 -9.13 2.16 12.71
CA SER A 388 -9.93 1.67 11.58
C SER A 388 -11.20 0.96 12.00
N HIS A 389 -12.31 1.26 11.33
CA HIS A 389 -13.57 0.51 11.48
C HIS A 389 -13.65 -0.72 10.56
N LEU A 390 -12.70 -0.89 9.65
CA LEU A 390 -12.67 -1.98 8.66
C LEU A 390 -12.59 -3.38 9.31
N LEU A 391 -11.75 -3.55 10.33
CA LEU A 391 -11.55 -4.85 10.99
C LEU A 391 -12.77 -5.28 11.83
N PRO A 392 -13.41 -4.39 12.62
CA PRO A 392 -14.68 -4.68 13.27
C PRO A 392 -15.83 -5.01 12.29
N GLU A 393 -15.90 -4.32 11.16
CA GLU A 393 -16.94 -4.53 10.14
C GLU A 393 -16.75 -5.84 9.38
N TYR A 394 -15.50 -6.23 9.09
CA TYR A 394 -15.17 -7.47 8.38
C TYR A 394 -14.22 -8.36 9.20
N PRO A 395 -14.71 -8.95 10.31
CA PRO A 395 -13.88 -9.79 11.17
C PRO A 395 -13.53 -11.10 10.47
N THR A 396 -12.25 -11.47 10.49
CA THR A 396 -11.82 -12.77 9.95
C THR A 396 -12.46 -13.90 10.77
N PRO A 397 -13.15 -14.87 10.14
CA PRO A 397 -13.85 -15.93 10.87
C PRO A 397 -12.91 -16.79 11.74
N ALA A 398 -11.63 -16.92 11.36
CA ALA A 398 -10.61 -17.63 12.13
C ALA A 398 -10.28 -17.00 13.50
N ARG A 399 -10.55 -15.70 13.71
CA ARG A 399 -10.27 -15.00 14.98
C ARG A 399 -11.49 -14.91 15.91
N GLN A 400 -12.67 -15.30 15.46
CA GLN A 400 -13.87 -15.25 16.30
C GLN A 400 -13.80 -16.28 17.44
N PRO A 401 -14.11 -15.90 18.70
CA PRO A 401 -14.01 -16.80 19.84
C PRO A 401 -14.90 -18.05 19.71
N ARG A 402 -15.96 -17.99 18.90
CA ARG A 402 -16.87 -19.11 18.61
C ARG A 402 -16.28 -20.12 17.62
N PHE A 403 -15.34 -19.71 16.77
CA PHE A 403 -14.70 -20.55 15.74
C PHE A 403 -13.28 -20.98 16.12
N LYS A 404 -12.75 -20.56 17.28
CA LYS A 404 -11.45 -21.03 17.79
C LYS A 404 -11.38 -22.55 17.95
N HIS A 405 -12.50 -23.22 18.21
CA HIS A 405 -12.54 -24.68 18.34
C HIS A 405 -12.60 -25.43 17.00
N THR A 406 -13.11 -24.81 15.93
CA THR A 406 -13.16 -25.41 14.58
C THR A 406 -11.94 -25.04 13.75
N ALA A 407 -11.38 -23.84 13.92
CA ALA A 407 -10.09 -23.46 13.35
C ALA A 407 -8.93 -24.27 13.98
N ALA A 408 -8.92 -24.47 15.30
CA ALA A 408 -7.90 -25.29 15.96
C ALA A 408 -7.91 -26.76 15.52
N THR A 409 -9.04 -27.30 15.06
CA THR A 409 -9.12 -28.68 14.53
C THR A 409 -8.65 -28.79 13.08
N LEU A 410 -8.78 -27.72 12.28
CA LEU A 410 -8.17 -27.60 10.95
C LEU A 410 -6.67 -27.32 11.04
N ASP A 411 -6.25 -26.48 11.98
CA ASP A 411 -4.85 -26.22 12.27
C ASP A 411 -4.14 -27.50 12.74
N LEU A 412 -4.79 -28.37 13.53
CA LEU A 412 -4.24 -29.67 13.91
C LEU A 412 -3.95 -30.59 12.69
N ARG A 413 -4.73 -30.44 11.61
CA ARG A 413 -4.54 -31.21 10.37
C ARG A 413 -3.41 -30.64 9.50
N ASN A 414 -3.21 -29.32 9.52
CA ASN A 414 -2.11 -28.66 8.83
C ASN A 414 -0.79 -28.68 9.63
N GLN A 415 -0.85 -28.88 10.95
CA GLN A 415 0.31 -28.97 11.85
C GLN A 415 1.16 -30.23 11.62
N ILE A 416 0.68 -31.20 10.84
CA ILE A 416 1.47 -32.38 10.46
C ILE A 416 2.54 -32.03 9.39
N GLN A 417 2.47 -30.86 8.75
CA GLN A 417 3.38 -30.50 7.64
C GLN A 417 4.26 -29.27 7.86
N THR A 418 4.07 -28.47 8.91
CA THR A 418 4.97 -27.33 9.18
C THR A 418 5.43 -27.33 10.64
N SER A 419 6.69 -27.69 10.83
CA SER A 419 7.47 -27.53 12.07
C SER A 419 7.14 -26.25 12.84
N ASP A 420 6.63 -26.37 14.07
CA ASP A 420 6.75 -25.49 15.25
C ASP A 420 7.24 -24.04 15.04
N GLN A 421 6.61 -23.27 14.17
CA GLN A 421 6.72 -21.83 14.16
C GLN A 421 5.40 -21.26 14.65
N ILE A 422 5.41 -20.71 15.86
CA ILE A 422 4.34 -19.84 16.34
C ILE A 422 4.12 -18.80 15.22
N PRO A 423 2.92 -18.72 14.62
CA PRO A 423 2.68 -17.80 13.52
C PRO A 423 3.05 -16.39 13.98
N ASP A 424 3.86 -15.71 13.19
CA ASP A 424 4.31 -14.36 13.54
C ASP A 424 3.07 -13.47 13.68
N GLU A 425 2.88 -12.88 14.85
CA GLU A 425 1.70 -12.06 15.19
C GLU A 425 1.47 -10.93 14.17
N VAL A 426 2.55 -10.41 13.60
CA VAL A 426 2.52 -9.40 12.52
C VAL A 426 1.83 -9.97 11.28
N VAL A 427 2.19 -11.19 10.87
CA VAL A 427 1.63 -11.85 9.69
C VAL A 427 0.16 -12.14 9.91
N GLY A 428 -0.21 -12.68 11.07
CA GLY A 428 -1.61 -12.95 11.38
C GLY A 428 -2.48 -11.68 11.43
N LEU A 429 -1.93 -10.53 11.82
CA LEU A 429 -2.65 -9.26 11.79
C LEU A 429 -2.75 -8.72 10.36
N ALA A 430 -1.68 -8.82 9.56
CA ALA A 430 -1.69 -8.44 8.15
C ALA A 430 -2.67 -9.27 7.31
N GLU A 431 -2.78 -10.58 7.58
CA GLU A 431 -3.77 -11.46 6.95
C GLU A 431 -5.22 -11.03 7.26
N ALA A 432 -5.48 -10.62 8.51
CA ALA A 432 -6.80 -10.11 8.89
C ALA A 432 -7.17 -8.83 8.11
N TRP A 433 -6.21 -7.93 7.93
CA TRP A 433 -6.37 -6.72 7.11
C TRP A 433 -6.56 -7.03 5.63
N ALA A 434 -5.82 -7.99 5.08
CA ALA A 434 -5.98 -8.43 3.71
C ALA A 434 -7.37 -9.05 3.48
N PHE A 435 -7.86 -9.84 4.43
CA PHE A 435 -9.22 -10.37 4.40
C PHE A 435 -10.28 -9.26 4.47
N ALA A 436 -10.17 -8.37 5.45
CA ALA A 436 -11.13 -7.29 5.66
C ALA A 436 -11.22 -6.35 4.45
N SER A 437 -10.07 -5.98 3.87
CA SER A 437 -10.03 -5.15 2.66
C SER A 437 -10.63 -5.85 1.44
N LYS A 438 -10.39 -7.15 1.26
CA LYS A 438 -11.02 -7.92 0.19
C LYS A 438 -12.54 -8.01 0.38
N ALA A 439 -12.99 -8.24 1.61
CA ALA A 439 -14.41 -8.33 1.94
C ALA A 439 -15.12 -6.98 1.72
N ALA A 440 -14.52 -5.87 2.17
CA ALA A 440 -15.04 -4.53 1.91
C ALA A 440 -15.12 -4.23 0.42
N ALA A 441 -14.07 -4.55 -0.35
CA ALA A 441 -14.07 -4.34 -1.79
C ALA A 441 -15.07 -5.23 -2.55
N ALA A 442 -15.47 -6.38 -1.99
CA ALA A 442 -16.54 -7.19 -2.54
C ALA A 442 -17.90 -6.53 -2.24
N ASN A 443 -18.15 -6.17 -0.98
CA ASN A 443 -19.39 -5.53 -0.57
C ASN A 443 -19.64 -4.19 -1.30
N GLU A 444 -18.60 -3.36 -1.48
CA GLU A 444 -18.71 -2.12 -2.25
C GLU A 444 -19.07 -2.39 -3.72
N ARG A 445 -18.50 -3.44 -4.32
CA ARG A 445 -18.87 -3.83 -5.70
C ARG A 445 -20.33 -4.26 -5.77
N ASP A 446 -20.77 -5.10 -4.84
CA ASP A 446 -22.15 -5.59 -4.79
C ASP A 446 -23.12 -4.43 -4.58
N PHE A 447 -22.82 -3.52 -3.67
CA PHE A 447 -23.61 -2.30 -3.44
C PHE A 447 -23.70 -1.42 -4.70
N VAL A 448 -22.58 -1.17 -5.37
CA VAL A 448 -22.57 -0.40 -6.62
C VAL A 448 -23.38 -1.10 -7.69
N GLN A 449 -23.25 -2.42 -7.83
CA GLN A 449 -24.00 -3.21 -8.79
C GLN A 449 -25.51 -3.16 -8.51
N GLN A 450 -25.94 -3.27 -7.25
CA GLN A 450 -27.34 -3.09 -6.85
C GLN A 450 -27.85 -1.69 -7.17
N LYS A 451 -27.07 -0.64 -6.91
CA LYS A 451 -27.46 0.74 -7.24
C LYS A 451 -27.54 0.98 -8.74
N ILE A 452 -26.67 0.37 -9.53
CA ILE A 452 -26.75 0.41 -10.99
C ILE A 452 -28.03 -0.30 -11.45
N ALA A 453 -28.32 -1.49 -10.93
CA ALA A 453 -29.53 -2.24 -11.29
C ALA A 453 -30.80 -1.43 -11.00
N LEU A 454 -30.92 -0.88 -9.79
CA LEU A 454 -32.03 0.02 -9.41
C LEU A 454 -32.09 1.25 -10.32
N GLY A 455 -30.95 1.88 -10.62
CA GLY A 455 -30.89 3.01 -11.54
C GLY A 455 -31.36 2.65 -12.94
N THR A 456 -31.02 1.46 -13.44
CA THR A 456 -31.48 0.97 -14.75
C THR A 456 -32.96 0.65 -14.76
N GLU A 457 -33.51 0.08 -13.69
CA GLU A 457 -34.95 -0.18 -13.54
C GLU A 457 -35.74 1.13 -13.54
N VAL A 458 -35.34 2.09 -12.70
CA VAL A 458 -35.97 3.41 -12.65
C VAL A 458 -35.86 4.14 -14.00
N ALA A 459 -34.72 4.03 -14.69
CA ALA A 459 -34.56 4.60 -16.03
C ALA A 459 -35.46 3.92 -17.08
N GLN A 460 -35.64 2.61 -17.00
CA GLN A 460 -36.57 1.87 -17.86
C GLN A 460 -38.02 2.28 -17.58
N ASP A 461 -38.41 2.43 -16.32
CA ASP A 461 -39.76 2.85 -15.95
C ASP A 461 -40.03 4.32 -16.34
N ALA A 462 -39.04 5.20 -16.18
CA ALA A 462 -39.10 6.55 -16.73
C ALA A 462 -39.25 6.54 -18.26
N ARG A 463 -38.55 5.64 -18.96
CA ARG A 463 -38.70 5.48 -20.42
C ARG A 463 -40.09 4.97 -20.80
N LYS A 464 -40.65 4.00 -20.06
CA LYS A 464 -42.01 3.48 -20.29
C LYS A 464 -43.07 4.56 -20.06
N THR A 465 -42.99 5.27 -18.95
CA THR A 465 -43.92 6.38 -18.64
C THR A 465 -43.83 7.51 -19.67
N LEU A 466 -42.62 7.86 -20.14
CA LEU A 466 -42.48 8.78 -21.27
C LEU A 466 -43.13 8.21 -22.53
N ALA A 467 -42.88 6.94 -22.87
CA ALA A 467 -43.50 6.33 -24.05
C ALA A 467 -45.04 6.39 -23.99
N ASP A 468 -45.63 6.16 -22.81
CA ASP A 468 -47.08 6.28 -22.60
C ASP A 468 -47.56 7.73 -22.79
N VAL A 469 -46.84 8.72 -22.26
CA VAL A 469 -47.16 10.14 -22.46
C VAL A 469 -47.09 10.50 -23.95
N TYR A 470 -46.01 10.13 -24.64
CA TYR A 470 -45.84 10.38 -26.08
C TYR A 470 -46.94 9.69 -26.91
N LYS A 471 -47.34 8.47 -26.54
CA LYS A 471 -48.47 7.76 -27.13
C LYS A 471 -49.80 8.50 -26.92
N THR A 472 -50.04 9.09 -25.76
CA THR A 472 -51.25 9.93 -25.55
C THR A 472 -51.22 11.22 -26.37
N LEU A 473 -50.04 11.74 -26.69
CA LEU A 473 -49.82 12.92 -27.52
C LEU A 473 -49.76 12.61 -29.03
N ASN A 474 -49.90 11.33 -29.42
CA ASN A 474 -49.73 10.84 -30.79
C ASN A 474 -48.36 11.19 -31.41
N GLN A 475 -47.31 11.18 -30.60
CA GLN A 475 -45.91 11.38 -31.04
C GLN A 475 -45.11 10.10 -30.79
N ASP A 476 -44.13 9.81 -31.65
CA ASP A 476 -43.26 8.64 -31.51
C ASP A 476 -42.01 8.99 -30.69
N LEU A 477 -41.82 8.31 -29.56
CA LEU A 477 -40.73 8.60 -28.62
C LEU A 477 -39.36 8.32 -29.25
N ASP A 478 -39.25 7.27 -30.07
CA ASP A 478 -37.96 6.87 -30.66
C ASP A 478 -37.52 7.85 -31.76
N GLU A 479 -38.46 8.46 -32.51
CA GLU A 479 -38.19 9.50 -33.52
C GLU A 479 -37.63 10.78 -32.84
N VAL A 480 -38.22 11.20 -31.72
CA VAL A 480 -37.77 12.39 -30.95
C VAL A 480 -36.42 12.15 -30.27
N MET A 481 -36.17 10.95 -29.75
CA MET A 481 -34.88 10.59 -29.14
C MET A 481 -33.76 10.46 -30.19
N LEU A 482 -34.08 10.01 -31.40
CA LEU A 482 -33.14 9.96 -32.54
C LEU A 482 -32.84 11.36 -33.09
N GLU A 483 -33.86 12.21 -33.28
CA GLU A 483 -33.68 13.62 -33.70
C GLU A 483 -32.83 14.42 -32.68
N SER A 484 -33.00 14.17 -31.38
CA SER A 484 -32.21 14.83 -30.33
C SER A 484 -30.74 14.37 -30.30
N ARG A 485 -30.45 13.16 -30.80
CA ARG A 485 -29.08 12.63 -30.95
C ARG A 485 -28.42 13.12 -32.24
N GLU A 486 -29.16 13.22 -33.34
CA GLU A 486 -28.67 13.78 -34.62
C GLU A 486 -28.43 15.30 -34.53
N ASN A 487 -29.30 16.04 -33.85
CA ASN A 487 -29.15 17.50 -33.65
C ASN A 487 -27.94 17.89 -32.79
N ARG A 488 -27.37 16.96 -32.00
CA ARG A 488 -26.10 17.18 -31.28
C ARG A 488 -24.87 16.92 -32.15
N SER A 489 -25.01 16.20 -33.26
CA SER A 489 -23.89 15.86 -34.15
C SER A 489 -23.86 16.66 -35.46
N ALA A 490 -24.92 17.35 -35.83
CA ALA A 490 -24.99 18.11 -37.08
C ALA A 490 -25.44 19.56 -36.88
N LYS A 491 -24.49 20.42 -36.50
CA LYS A 491 -24.63 21.87 -36.72
C LYS A 491 -24.22 22.15 -38.17
N GLY A 492 -25.15 21.96 -39.11
CA GLY A 492 -24.89 22.27 -40.53
C GLY A 492 -25.96 21.79 -41.51
N VAL A 493 -26.89 22.68 -41.84
CA VAL A 493 -27.58 22.84 -43.14
C VAL A 493 -28.16 21.56 -43.80
N SER A 494 -29.49 21.43 -43.84
CA SER A 494 -30.25 21.67 -45.08
C SER A 494 -31.77 21.52 -44.87
N ARG A 495 -32.52 22.41 -45.54
CA ARG A 495 -33.96 22.35 -45.79
C ARG A 495 -34.28 21.17 -46.73
N GLY A 496 -35.35 20.43 -46.47
CA GLY A 496 -36.00 19.66 -47.54
C GLY A 496 -36.87 18.49 -47.09
N GLY A 497 -38.16 18.76 -46.89
CA GLY A 497 -39.28 17.97 -47.43
C GLY A 497 -39.46 16.50 -47.03
N SER A 498 -40.55 16.22 -46.31
CA SER A 498 -41.60 15.25 -46.66
C SER A 498 -42.38 14.87 -45.38
N ARG A 499 -43.41 15.65 -45.05
CA ARG A 499 -44.43 15.22 -44.08
C ARG A 499 -45.24 14.09 -44.72
N ILE A 500 -44.84 12.85 -44.44
CA ILE A 500 -45.74 11.71 -44.59
C ILE A 500 -46.74 11.84 -43.43
N GLU A 501 -48.00 12.09 -43.76
CA GLU A 501 -49.11 12.06 -42.81
C GLU A 501 -49.19 10.67 -42.16
N LYS A 502 -48.58 10.52 -40.97
CA LYS A 502 -48.85 9.40 -40.08
C LYS A 502 -50.27 9.58 -39.55
N GLN A 503 -51.11 8.55 -39.70
CA GLN A 503 -52.49 8.58 -39.20
C GLN A 503 -52.49 8.94 -37.70
N PRO A 504 -53.39 9.83 -37.25
CA PRO A 504 -53.48 10.17 -35.85
C PRO A 504 -54.05 8.96 -35.09
N SER A 505 -53.17 8.18 -34.45
CA SER A 505 -53.54 7.02 -33.65
C SER A 505 -53.57 7.38 -32.16
N GLY A 506 -54.75 7.66 -31.63
CA GLY A 506 -54.96 7.83 -30.19
C GLY A 506 -56.39 8.25 -29.86
N PRO A 507 -56.80 8.18 -28.59
CA PRO A 507 -58.18 8.47 -28.16
C PRO A 507 -58.64 9.91 -28.47
N TRP A 508 -57.72 10.82 -28.80
CA TRP A 508 -57.99 12.21 -29.17
C TRP A 508 -58.12 12.46 -30.68
N SER A 509 -57.84 11.48 -31.54
CA SER A 509 -57.86 11.67 -33.01
C SER A 509 -59.27 11.88 -33.59
N GLY A 510 -60.31 11.58 -32.82
CA GLY A 510 -61.71 11.85 -33.16
C GLY A 510 -62.20 13.27 -32.81
N LEU A 511 -61.42 14.08 -32.09
CA LEU A 511 -61.85 15.39 -31.59
C LEU A 511 -61.57 16.54 -32.59
N ASN A 512 -61.75 16.30 -33.89
CA ASN A 512 -61.63 17.34 -34.90
C ASN A 512 -62.91 18.20 -34.95
N GLY A 513 -63.06 19.11 -33.98
CA GLY A 513 -63.70 20.43 -34.12
C GLY A 513 -65.09 20.58 -34.78
N ARG A 514 -65.85 19.51 -35.04
CA ARG A 514 -67.23 19.56 -35.55
C ARG A 514 -68.21 19.08 -34.48
N VAL A 515 -68.33 19.83 -33.39
CA VAL A 515 -69.57 19.82 -32.60
C VAL A 515 -70.43 20.94 -33.17
N GLY A 516 -71.41 20.57 -33.99
CA GLY A 516 -72.36 21.50 -34.58
C GLY A 516 -73.22 22.17 -33.51
N VAL A 517 -73.31 23.49 -33.59
CA VAL A 517 -74.40 24.26 -32.97
C VAL A 517 -75.69 23.83 -33.67
N VAL A 518 -76.60 23.22 -32.93
CA VAL A 518 -77.99 23.00 -33.37
C VAL A 518 -78.76 24.23 -32.90
N GLU A 519 -79.35 24.97 -33.85
CA GLU A 519 -80.38 25.98 -33.62
C GLU A 519 -81.68 25.35 -33.10
#